data_AF-A0A932RGZ5-F1
#
_entry.id   AF-A0A932RGZ5-F1
#
_cell.length_a   1.000
_cell.length_b   1.000
_cell.length_c   1.000
_cell.angle_alpha   90.00
_cell.angle_beta   90.00
_cell.angle_gamma   90.00
#
_symmetry.space_group_name_H-M   'P 1'
#
loop_
_entity.id
_entity.type
_entity.pdbx_description
1 polymer ?
#
loop_
_entity_poly.entity_id
_entity_poly.type
_entity_poly.pdbx_seq_one_letter_code
_entity_poly.pdbx_strand_id
1 'polypeptide(L)' 'MKRPAKQFAVCIENTGDEASLILGKVYRILPDARAAKDDLVRIIDESGEDYLFHKDQFVFVNFPQAVRKKILALQNAS' A
#
# COMPACT_ATOMS: atom_id res chain seq x y z
N MET A 1 9.95 -10.82 17.91
CA MET A 1 8.65 -10.93 17.19
C MET A 1 8.58 -9.82 16.15
N LYS A 2 8.45 -10.12 14.85
CA LYS A 2 8.34 -9.10 13.81
C LYS A 2 6.96 -8.45 13.94
N ARG A 3 6.90 -7.14 14.24
CA ARG A 3 5.66 -6.36 14.12
C ARG A 3 5.11 -6.62 12.71
N PRO A 4 3.82 -6.95 12.55
CA PRO A 4 3.25 -6.95 11.22
C PRO A 4 3.42 -5.52 10.70
N ALA A 5 4.31 -5.34 9.72
CA ALA A 5 4.35 -4.11 8.95
C ALA A 5 2.92 -3.87 8.50
N LYS A 6 2.38 -2.67 8.76
CA LYS A 6 1.01 -2.33 8.34
C LYS A 6 0.92 -2.67 6.85
N GLN A 7 0.04 -3.60 6.51
CA GLN A 7 0.03 -4.23 5.18
C GLN A 7 -0.74 -3.40 4.14
N PHE A 8 -1.38 -2.32 4.60
CA PHE A 8 -2.28 -1.52 3.79
C PHE A 8 -2.10 -0.02 4.09
N ALA A 9 -2.31 0.79 3.07
CA ALA A 9 -2.32 2.25 3.14
C ALA A 9 -3.55 2.79 2.42
N VAL A 10 -4.08 3.92 2.88
CA VAL A 10 -5.09 4.70 2.15
C VAL A 10 -4.37 5.90 1.54
N CYS A 11 -4.51 6.08 0.22
CA CYS A 11 -4.01 7.29 -0.44
C CYS A 11 -4.84 8.50 -0.02
N ILE A 12 -4.19 9.56 0.46
CA ILE A 12 -4.84 10.82 0.90
C ILE A 12 -4.39 12.03 0.09
N GLU A 13 -3.32 11.90 -0.68
CA GLU A 13 -2.74 12.90 -1.56
C GLU A 13 -2.09 12.16 -2.74
N ASN A 14 -2.25 12.66 -3.97
CA ASN A 14 -1.71 12.02 -5.17
C ASN A 14 -1.08 13.01 -6.16
N THR A 15 -0.84 14.26 -5.75
CA THR A 15 -0.19 15.28 -6.56
C THR A 15 1.15 14.76 -7.10
N GLY A 16 1.29 14.74 -8.43
CA GLY A 16 2.47 14.23 -9.14
C GLY A 16 2.45 12.73 -9.48
N ASP A 17 1.49 11.98 -8.96
CA ASP A 17 1.32 10.53 -9.15
C ASP A 17 -0.13 10.17 -9.57
N GLU A 18 -0.88 11.10 -10.18
CA GLU A 18 -2.31 10.97 -10.46
C GLU A 18 -2.64 9.84 -11.44
N ALA A 19 -1.66 9.42 -12.25
CA ALA A 19 -1.79 8.30 -13.16
C ALA A 19 -1.74 6.93 -12.44
N SER A 20 -1.13 6.87 -11.26
CA SER A 20 -0.88 5.62 -10.52
C SER A 20 -1.67 5.54 -9.21
N LEU A 21 -1.99 6.68 -8.59
CA LEU A 21 -2.63 6.77 -7.28
C LEU A 21 -4.04 7.36 -7.36
N ILE A 22 -4.98 6.66 -6.73
CA ILE A 22 -6.40 7.03 -6.62
C ILE A 22 -6.67 7.43 -5.16
N LEU A 23 -7.09 8.68 -4.96
CA LEU A 23 -7.46 9.20 -3.64
C LEU A 23 -8.53 8.35 -2.96
N GLY A 24 -8.35 8.09 -1.66
CA GLY A 24 -9.25 7.27 -0.85
C GLY A 24 -9.12 5.76 -1.06
N LYS A 25 -8.35 5.30 -2.06
CA LYS A 25 -8.16 3.88 -2.32
C LYS A 25 -7.24 3.23 -1.28
N VAL A 26 -7.58 1.99 -0.92
CA VAL A 26 -6.74 1.10 -0.12
C VAL A 26 -5.75 0.37 -1.03
N TYR A 27 -4.47 0.57 -0.76
CA TYR A 27 -3.35 -0.06 -1.43
C TYR A 27 -2.69 -1.11 -0.55
N ARG A 28 -2.15 -2.17 -1.16
CA ARG A 28 -1.32 -3.16 -0.46
C ARG A 28 0.12 -2.68 -0.43
N ILE A 29 0.74 -2.79 0.74
CA ILE A 29 2.13 -2.42 0.97
C ILE A 29 3.01 -3.68 0.96
N LEU A 30 4.14 -3.60 0.28
CA LEU A 30 5.23 -4.57 0.36
C LEU A 30 6.30 -4.08 1.34
N PRO A 31 6.71 -4.90 2.33
CA PRO A 31 7.79 -4.53 3.23
C PRO A 31 9.09 -4.30 2.45
N ASP A 32 9.63 -3.08 2.52
CA ASP A 32 10.89 -2.72 1.90
C ASP A 32 11.72 -1.88 2.87
N ALA A 33 12.69 -2.52 3.52
CA ALA A 33 13.55 -1.87 4.51
C ALA A 33 14.58 -0.91 3.88
N ARG A 34 14.78 -0.94 2.56
CA ARG A 34 15.65 0.01 1.86
C ARG A 34 14.86 1.27 1.56
N ALA A 35 13.71 1.14 0.91
CA ALA A 35 12.82 2.25 0.60
C ALA A 35 12.39 3.02 1.87
N ALA A 36 12.13 2.31 2.96
CA ALA A 36 11.74 2.93 4.23
C ALA A 36 12.82 3.86 4.83
N LYS A 37 14.09 3.76 4.41
CA LYS A 37 15.14 4.70 4.84
C LYS A 37 15.01 6.07 4.18
N ASP A 38 14.40 6.10 3.01
CA ASP A 38 14.21 7.30 2.19
C ASP A 38 12.77 7.79 2.26
N ASP A 39 12.02 7.39 3.30
CA ASP A 39 10.60 7.70 3.49
C ASP A 39 9.68 7.27 2.34
N LEU A 40 10.09 6.22 1.63
CA LEU A 40 9.32 5.61 0.56
C LEU A 40 8.56 4.37 1.04
N VAL A 41 7.40 4.15 0.42
CA VAL A 41 6.55 2.97 0.61
C VAL A 41 6.39 2.25 -0.73
N ARG A 42 6.59 0.93 -0.72
CA ARG A 42 6.37 0.07 -1.88
C ARG A 42 4.92 -0.38 -1.92
N ILE A 43 4.19 0.02 -2.95
CA ILE A 43 2.76 -0.25 -3.13
C ILE A 43 2.54 -1.03 -4.43
N ILE A 44 1.60 -1.98 -4.39
CA ILE A 44 1.07 -2.64 -5.58
C ILE A 44 -0.10 -1.80 -6.12
N ASP A 45 -0.03 -1.38 -7.37
CA ASP A 45 -1.07 -0.60 -8.04
C ASP A 45 -2.15 -1.50 -8.71
N GLU A 46 -2.92 -0.96 -9.65
CA GLU A 46 -3.97 -1.71 -10.38
C GLU A 46 -3.45 -2.69 -11.41
N SER A 47 -2.23 -2.51 -11.92
CA SER A 47 -1.63 -3.42 -12.88
C SER A 47 -1.05 -4.67 -12.19
N GLY A 48 -0.92 -4.61 -10.86
CA GLY A 48 -0.25 -5.64 -10.08
C GLY A 48 1.27 -5.43 -9.99
N GLU A 49 1.77 -4.35 -10.57
CA GLU A 49 3.17 -3.94 -10.46
C GLU A 49 3.42 -3.18 -9.16
N ASP A 50 4.66 -3.24 -8.67
CA ASP A 50 5.06 -2.57 -7.45
C ASP A 50 5.91 -1.31 -7.70
N TYR A 51 5.45 -0.19 -7.15
CA TYR A 51 6.08 1.11 -7.28
C TYR A 51 6.42 1.72 -5.92
N LEU A 52 7.35 2.68 -5.90
CA LEU A 52 7.74 3.42 -4.70
C LEU A 52 7.12 4.82 -4.72
N PHE A 53 6.46 5.17 -3.63
CA PHE A 53 5.84 6.47 -3.42
C PHE A 53 6.27 7.06 -2.08
N HIS A 54 6.12 8.37 -1.91
CA HIS A 54 6.39 9.00 -0.62
C HIS A 54 5.34 8.58 0.41
N LYS A 55 5.78 8.18 1.61
CA LYS A 55 4.89 7.72 2.68
C LYS A 55 3.83 8.77 3.07
N ASP A 56 4.11 10.05 2.86
CA ASP A 56 3.26 11.18 3.26
C ASP A 56 1.99 11.30 2.40
N GLN A 57 1.99 10.66 1.22
CA GLN A 57 0.80 10.50 0.38
C GLN A 57 -0.23 9.52 1.00
N PHE A 58 0.12 8.86 2.10
CA PHE A 58 -0.66 7.75 2.65
C PHE A 58 -0.91 7.80 4.16
N VAL A 59 -2.07 7.27 4.55
CA VAL A 59 -2.36 6.87 5.92
C VAL A 59 -2.26 5.36 6.04
N PHE A 60 -1.31 4.88 6.85
CA PHE A 60 -1.13 3.45 7.08
C PHE A 60 -2.21 2.88 8.00
N VAL A 61 -2.99 1.93 7.46
CA VAL A 61 -4.12 1.29 8.13
C VAL A 61 -3.86 -0.20 8.37
N ASN A 62 -4.60 -0.76 9.32
CA ASN A 62 -4.61 -2.19 9.56
C ASN A 62 -6.06 -2.66 9.66
N PHE A 63 -6.32 -3.88 9.20
CA PHE A 63 -7.67 -4.46 9.20
C PHE A 63 -7.72 -5.71 10.09
N PRO A 64 -8.90 -6.06 10.63
CA PRO A 64 -9.12 -7.37 11.22
C PRO A 64 -8.68 -8.50 10.27
N GLN A 65 -8.20 -9.61 10.83
CA GLN A 65 -7.64 -10.71 10.04
C GLN A 65 -8.59 -11.23 8.96
N ALA A 66 -9.90 -11.31 9.27
CA ALA A 66 -10.92 -11.74 8.32
C ALA A 66 -10.99 -10.82 7.09
N VAL A 67 -10.93 -9.51 7.29
CA VAL A 67 -10.94 -8.50 6.22
C VAL A 67 -9.65 -8.59 5.40
N ARG A 68 -8.48 -8.69 6.05
CA ARG A 68 -7.19 -8.83 5.34
C ARG A 68 -7.17 -10.05 4.41
N LYS A 69 -7.66 -11.20 4.88
CA LYS A 69 -7.76 -12.41 4.05
C LYS A 69 -8.64 -12.20 2.81
N LYS A 70 -9.77 -11.51 2.97
CA LYS A 70 -10.69 -11.21 1.85
C LYS A 70 -10.08 -10.24 0.84
N ILE A 71 -9.45 -9.15 1.29
CA ILE A 71 -8.77 -8.20 0.41
C ILE A 71 -7.67 -8.90 -0.40
N LEU A 72 -6.83 -9.70 0.25
CA LEU A 72 -5.74 -10.42 -0.43
C LEU A 72 -6.26 -11.46 -1.44
N ALA A 73 -7.41 -12.10 -1.16
CA ALA A 73 -8.00 -13.06 -2.09
C ALA A 73 -8.55 -12.37 -3.36
N LEU A 74 -9.10 -11.15 -3.23
CA LEU A 74 -9.58 -10.36 -4.37
C LEU A 74 -8.44 -9.95 -5.32
N GLN A 75 -7.26 -9.65 -4.77
CA GLN A 75 -6.08 -9.24 -5.54
C GLN A 75 -5.44 -10.38 -6.36
N ASN A 76 -5.68 -11.64 -5.99
CA ASN A 76 -5.14 -12.81 -6.69
C ASN A 76 -6.17 -13.44 -7.66
N ALA A 77 -7.35 -12.83 -7.82
CA ALA A 77 -8.46 -13.40 -8.58
C ALA A 77 -8.49 -12.93 -10.06
N SER A 78 -7.35 -12.46 -10.57
CA SER A 78 -7.19 -11.94 -11.94
C SER A 78 -6.45 -12.92 -12.84
#